data_AF-A0A2G6LWS3-F1
#
_entry.id   AF-A0A2G6LWS3-F1
#
_cell.length_a   1.000
_cell.length_b   1.000
_cell.length_c   1.000
_cell.angle_alpha   90.00
_cell.angle_beta   90.00
_cell.angle_gamma   90.00
#
_symmetry.space_group_name_H-M   'P 1'
#
loop_
_entity.id
_entity.type
_entity.pdbx_description
1 polymer ?
#
loop_
_entity_poly.entity_id
_entity_poly.type
_entity_poly.pdbx_seq_one_letter_code
_entity_poly.pdbx_strand_id
1 'polypeptide(L)'
;MRTSLFIIIFFTLLIFGHPHMFIDTEMAVLLSGSTLAGLEITWYFDSMFTAAITTDFDCDRNGVFSPAETEQVFQNAFSNLESSDYFC
;
A
#
# COMPACT_ATOMS: atom_id res chain seq x y z
N MET A 1 44.03 7.29 -7.03
CA MET A 1 43.17 7.84 -5.94
C MET A 1 42.05 8.76 -6.44
N ARG A 2 42.25 9.60 -7.46
CA ARG A 2 41.20 10.51 -7.97
C ARG A 2 40.10 9.82 -8.80
N THR A 3 40.45 8.80 -9.59
CA THR A 3 39.51 8.00 -10.38
C THR A 3 38.59 7.11 -9.53
N SER A 4 39.10 6.56 -8.42
CA SER A 4 38.30 5.77 -7.48
C SER A 4 37.18 6.58 -6.81
N LEU A 5 37.39 7.88 -6.58
CA LEU A 5 36.39 8.76 -5.96
C LEU A 5 35.17 8.97 -6.89
N PHE A 6 35.40 9.08 -8.20
CA PHE A 6 34.32 9.22 -9.19
C PHE A 6 33.46 7.96 -9.31
N ILE A 7 34.07 6.78 -9.19
CA ILE A 7 33.36 5.49 -9.25
C ILE A 7 32.43 5.32 -8.03
N ILE A 8 32.88 5.73 -6.84
CA ILE A 8 32.08 5.63 -5.60
C ILE A 8 30.85 6.56 -5.66
N ILE A 9 30.99 7.77 -6.18
CA ILE A 9 29.88 8.72 -6.33
C ILE A 9 28.84 8.21 -7.35
N PHE A 10 29.28 7.55 -8.42
CA PHE A 10 28.38 6.99 -9.43
C PHE A 10 27.57 5.79 -8.88
N PHE A 11 28.15 5.02 -7.96
CA PHE A 11 27.49 3.85 -7.36
C PHE A 11 26.39 4.22 -6.35
N THR A 12 26.53 5.35 -5.64
CA THR A 12 25.50 5.84 -4.71
C THR A 12 24.20 6.27 -5.38
N LEU A 13 24.22 6.58 -6.69
CA LEU A 13 23.02 6.96 -7.44
C LEU A 13 22.12 5.76 -7.82
N LEU A 14 22.59 4.52 -7.62
CA LEU A 14 21.83 3.31 -7.92
C LEU A 14 21.04 2.78 -6.71
N ILE A 15 21.06 3.49 -5.59
CA ILE A 15 20.27 3.12 -4.41
C ILE A 15 18.85 3.63 -4.63
N PHE A 16 18.06 2.84 -5.37
CA PHE A 16 16.61 3.02 -5.40
C PHE A 16 16.07 2.73 -4.01
N GLY A 17 15.67 3.78 -3.30
CA GLY A 17 14.75 3.61 -2.18
C GLY A 17 13.47 2.99 -2.72
N HIS A 18 13.10 1.82 -2.20
CA HIS A 18 11.79 1.25 -2.47
C HIS A 18 10.73 2.27 -2.02
N PRO A 19 9.58 2.38 -2.70
CA PRO A 19 8.55 3.32 -2.31
C PRO A 19 8.13 3.02 -0.87
N HIS A 20 8.43 3.96 0.03
CA HIS A 20 8.04 3.87 1.42
C HIS A 20 6.56 4.20 1.53
N MET A 21 5.77 3.19 1.86
CA MET A 21 4.35 3.33 2.20
C MET A 21 4.25 3.30 3.72
N PHE A 22 3.53 4.26 4.29
CA PHE A 22 3.17 4.27 5.70
C PHE A 22 1.72 3.82 5.84
N ILE A 23 1.49 2.94 6.81
CA ILE A 23 0.18 2.40 7.12
C ILE A 23 -0.02 2.42 8.62
N ASP A 24 -1.13 3.02 9.04
CA ASP A 24 -1.65 2.82 10.39
C ASP A 24 -2.70 1.70 10.35
N THR A 25 -2.71 0.86 11.38
CA THR A 25 -3.59 -0.31 11.44
C THR A 25 -4.41 -0.28 12.72
N GLU A 26 -5.72 -0.48 12.57
CA GLU A 26 -6.64 -0.69 13.68
C GLU A 26 -7.20 -2.12 13.61
N MET A 27 -7.31 -2.78 14.76
CA MET A 27 -7.89 -4.11 14.88
C MET A 27 -9.04 -4.10 15.89
N ALA A 28 -10.21 -4.54 15.45
CA ALA A 28 -11.37 -4.75 16.29
C ALA A 28 -11.60 -6.25 16.51
N VAL A 29 -11.78 -6.65 17.78
CA VAL A 29 -12.15 -8.02 18.15
C VAL A 29 -13.67 -8.13 18.15
N LEU A 30 -14.20 -8.94 17.23
CA LEU A 30 -15.63 -9.16 17.11
C LEU A 30 -16.04 -10.33 18.00
N LEU A 31 -16.93 -10.10 18.96
CA LEU A 31 -17.47 -11.12 19.86
C LEU A 31 -18.94 -11.39 19.54
N SER A 32 -19.35 -12.65 19.59
CA SER A 32 -20.75 -13.08 19.54
C SER A 32 -21.08 -13.83 20.83
N GLY A 33 -21.68 -13.11 21.78
CA GLY A 33 -21.89 -13.60 23.14
C GLY A 33 -20.56 -13.85 23.85
N SER A 34 -20.32 -15.08 24.29
CA SER A 34 -19.08 -15.51 24.93
C SER A 34 -18.04 -16.08 23.95
N THR A 35 -18.30 -15.99 22.64
CA THR A 35 -17.46 -16.61 21.61
C THR A 35 -16.77 -15.54 20.77
N LEU A 36 -15.50 -15.76 20.43
CA LEU A 36 -14.80 -14.97 19.43
C LEU A 36 -15.43 -15.22 18.05
N ALA A 37 -15.97 -14.17 17.44
CA ALA A 37 -16.59 -14.23 16.12
C ALA A 37 -15.59 -13.90 15.00
N GLY A 38 -14.61 -13.05 15.26
CA GLY A 38 -13.58 -12.71 14.28
C GLY A 38 -12.72 -11.52 14.69
N LEU A 39 -11.83 -11.13 13.78
CA LEU A 39 -11.06 -9.90 13.85
C LEU A 39 -11.38 -9.07 12.61
N GLU A 40 -11.60 -7.78 12.78
CA GLU A 40 -11.71 -6.81 11.70
C GLU A 40 -10.45 -5.95 11.73
N ILE A 41 -9.78 -5.81 10.59
CA ILE A 41 -8.56 -5.02 10.44
C ILE A 41 -8.86 -3.88 9.48
N THR A 42 -8.61 -2.64 9.92
CA THR A 42 -8.71 -1.44 9.10
C THR A 42 -7.31 -0.88 8.87
N TRP A 43 -6.95 -0.69 7.59
CA TRP A 43 -5.69 -0.08 7.18
C TRP A 43 -5.90 1.35 6.70
N TYR A 44 -5.11 2.28 7.23
CA TYR A 44 -5.08 3.68 6.82
C TYR A 44 -3.78 3.94 6.09
N PHE A 45 -3.89 4.22 4.79
CA PHE A 45 -2.74 4.48 3.94
C PHE A 45 -2.39 5.96 3.87
N ASP A 46 -1.11 6.27 3.71
CA ASP A 46 -0.64 7.64 3.54
C ASP A 46 -1.13 8.31 2.24
N SER A 47 -0.98 9.64 2.20
CA SER A 47 -1.44 10.46 1.07
C SER A 47 -0.73 10.17 -0.25
N MET A 48 0.53 9.71 -0.23
CA MET A 48 1.27 9.37 -1.45
C MET A 48 0.69 8.11 -2.08
N PHE A 49 0.41 7.08 -1.27
CA PHE A 49 -0.26 5.88 -1.75
C PHE A 49 -1.69 6.19 -2.23
N THR A 50 -2.45 6.98 -1.47
CA THR A 50 -3.78 7.43 -1.90
C THR A 50 -3.72 8.13 -3.26
N ALA A 51 -2.78 9.07 -3.44
CA ALA A 51 -2.64 9.78 -4.70
C ALA A 51 -2.29 8.87 -5.88
N ALA A 52 -1.43 7.87 -5.67
CA ALA A 52 -1.09 6.87 -6.69
C ALA A 52 -2.33 6.04 -7.09
N ILE A 53 -3.03 5.48 -6.11
CA ILE A 53 -4.23 4.67 -6.34
C ILE A 53 -5.35 5.50 -7.00
N THR A 54 -5.60 6.72 -6.54
CA THR A 54 -6.59 7.60 -7.19
C THR A 54 -6.17 7.92 -8.63
N THR A 55 -4.90 8.22 -8.89
CA THR A 55 -4.44 8.53 -10.26
C THR A 55 -4.61 7.35 -11.20
N ASP A 56 -4.36 6.13 -10.73
CA ASP A 56 -4.36 4.93 -11.55
C ASP A 56 -5.78 4.38 -11.79
N PHE A 57 -6.71 4.57 -10.85
CA PHE A 57 -8.00 3.89 -10.86
C PHE A 57 -9.23 4.81 -10.93
N ASP A 58 -9.12 6.12 -10.69
CA ASP A 58 -10.22 7.09 -10.88
C ASP A 58 -10.34 7.43 -12.37
N CYS A 59 -11.03 6.56 -13.11
CA CYS A 59 -11.03 6.57 -14.57
C CYS A 59 -11.79 7.77 -15.12
N ASP A 60 -12.88 8.16 -14.46
CA ASP A 60 -13.70 9.31 -14.84
C ASP A 60 -13.25 10.62 -14.17
N ARG A 61 -12.29 10.55 -13.24
CA ARG A 61 -11.63 11.68 -12.56
C ARG A 61 -12.61 12.51 -11.73
N ASN A 62 -13.62 11.87 -11.16
CA ASN A 62 -14.63 12.54 -10.35
C ASN A 62 -14.22 12.63 -8.85
N GLY A 63 -13.12 11.99 -8.46
CA GLY A 63 -12.58 11.98 -7.10
C GLY A 63 -13.25 10.97 -6.15
N VAL A 64 -14.12 10.09 -6.65
CA VAL A 64 -14.88 9.10 -5.88
C VAL A 64 -14.91 7.78 -6.65
N PHE A 65 -14.43 6.70 -6.02
CA PHE A 65 -14.51 5.40 -6.66
C PHE A 65 -15.95 4.89 -6.75
N SER A 66 -16.35 4.58 -7.98
CA SER A 66 -17.50 3.74 -8.26
C SER A 66 -17.28 2.30 -7.77
N PRO A 67 -18.34 1.50 -7.66
CA PRO A 67 -18.20 0.07 -7.32
C PRO A 67 -17.27 -0.69 -8.28
N ALA A 68 -17.27 -0.32 -9.57
CA ALA A 68 -16.41 -0.95 -10.56
C ALA A 68 -14.93 -0.58 -10.38
N GLU A 69 -14.64 0.69 -10.09
CA GLU A 69 -13.27 1.14 -9.81
C GLU A 69 -12.75 0.57 -8.48
N THR A 70 -13.62 0.46 -7.48
CA THR A 70 -13.30 -0.18 -6.20
C THR A 70 -12.86 -1.64 -6.40
N GLU A 71 -13.59 -2.38 -7.24
CA GLU A 71 -13.22 -3.76 -7.59
C GLU A 71 -11.85 -3.81 -8.31
N GLN A 72 -11.59 -2.88 -9.23
CA GLN A 72 -10.28 -2.80 -9.89
C GLN A 72 -9.14 -2.52 -8.91
N VAL A 73 -9.34 -1.60 -7.96
CA VAL A 73 -8.36 -1.33 -6.90
C VAL A 73 -8.13 -2.60 -6.07
N PHE A 74 -9.18 -3.29 -5.65
CA PHE A 74 -9.05 -4.54 -4.89
C PHE A 74 -8.24 -5.58 -5.67
N GLN A 75 -8.60 -5.86 -6.92
CA GLN A 75 -7.96 -6.90 -7.72
C GLN A 75 -6.49 -6.61 -8.04
N ASN A 76 -6.11 -5.33 -8.20
CA ASN A 76 -4.76 -4.99 -8.66
C ASN A 76 -3.83 -4.51 -7.54
N ALA A 77 -4.36 -3.94 -6.45
CA ALA A 77 -3.57 -3.43 -5.34
C ALA A 77 -3.59 -4.34 -4.10
N PHE A 78 -4.66 -5.11 -3.88
CA PHE A 78 -4.89 -5.80 -2.59
C PHE A 78 -5.09 -7.31 -2.68
N SER A 79 -5.52 -7.87 -3.81
CA SER A 79 -5.77 -9.32 -3.96
C SER A 79 -4.55 -10.18 -3.62
N ASN A 80 -3.35 -9.70 -3.94
CA ASN A 80 -2.10 -10.40 -3.67
C ASN A 80 -1.75 -10.48 -2.17
N LEU A 81 -2.42 -9.72 -1.31
CA LEU A 81 -2.23 -9.80 0.15
C LEU A 81 -2.66 -11.14 0.73
N GLU A 82 -3.57 -11.86 0.09
CA GLU A 82 -3.92 -13.23 0.53
C GLU A 82 -2.70 -14.17 0.45
N SER A 83 -1.83 -13.94 -0.53
CA SER A 83 -0.60 -14.73 -0.74
C SER A 83 0.63 -14.13 -0.08
N SER A 84 0.52 -12.93 0.49
CA SER A 84 1.65 -12.15 0.99
C SER A 84 1.40 -11.79 2.45
N ASP A 85 2.25 -12.27 3.38
CA ASP A 85 2.21 -11.94 4.81
C ASP A 85 2.67 -10.49 5.12
N TYR A 86 2.25 -9.52 4.29
CA TYR A 86 2.87 -8.20 4.20
C TYR A 86 2.28 -7.17 5.18
N PHE A 87 1.00 -7.30 5.55
CA PHE A 87 0.29 -6.34 6.43
C PHE A 87 -0.38 -6.99 7.66
N CYS A 88 0.21 -8.08 8.18
CA CYS A 88 -0.28 -8.80 9.36
C CYS A 88 -0.44 -7.92 10.61
#